data_AF-A0A1Y4JS63-F1
#
_entry.id   AF-A0A1Y4JS63-F1
#
_cell.length_a   1.000
_cell.length_b   1.000
_cell.length_c   1.000
_cell.angle_alpha   90.00
_cell.angle_beta   90.00
_cell.angle_gamma   90.00
#
_symmetry.space_group_name_H-M   'P 1'
#
loop_
_entity.id
_entity.type
_entity.pdbx_description
1 polymer ?
#
loop_
_entity_poly.entity_id
_entity_poly.type
_entity_poly.pdbx_seq_one_letter_code
_entity_poly.pdbx_strand_id
1 'polypeptide(L)'
;MYMKLRIKEVCQLRNTTQKELAEKLGVSEVTLSRASNGNTSLPLLEKIANILEIEISELFAPSSNEDGITRCPNCGAKLELKKVE
;
A
#
# COMPACT_ATOMS: atom_id res chain seq x y z
N MET A 1 -8.61 -15.38 1.57
CA MET A 1 -8.82 -14.12 0.81
C MET A 1 -7.79 -13.13 1.32
N TYR A 2 -6.85 -12.72 0.47
CA TYR A 2 -5.77 -11.79 0.87
C TYR A 2 -6.16 -10.35 0.54
N MET A 3 -5.60 -9.39 1.28
CA MET A 3 -5.80 -7.96 1.03
C MET A 3 -5.10 -7.56 -0.28
N LYS A 4 -5.82 -6.86 -1.17
CA LYS A 4 -5.21 -6.31 -2.38
C LYS A 4 -4.28 -5.14 -2.04
N LEU A 5 -3.15 -5.09 -2.73
CA LEU A 5 -2.16 -4.03 -2.62
C LEU A 5 -2.22 -3.12 -3.84
N ARG A 6 -1.79 -1.87 -3.69
CA ARG A 6 -1.84 -0.82 -4.72
C ARG A 6 -0.56 -0.73 -5.54
N ILE A 7 0.21 -1.81 -5.64
CA ILE A 7 1.51 -1.87 -6.34
C ILE A 7 1.42 -1.27 -7.76
N LYS A 8 0.34 -1.58 -8.50
CA LYS A 8 0.12 -1.02 -9.85
C LYS A 8 0.03 0.50 -9.86
N GLU A 9 -0.77 1.08 -8.97
CA GLU A 9 -0.97 2.52 -8.89
C GLU A 9 0.32 3.21 -8.45
N VAL A 10 1.01 2.64 -7.46
CA VAL A 10 2.29 3.17 -6.98
C VAL A 10 3.34 3.17 -8.10
N CYS A 11 3.46 2.10 -8.89
CA CYS A 11 4.35 2.09 -10.07
C CYS A 11 4.07 3.29 -11.00
N GLN A 12 2.79 3.55 -11.30
CA GLN A 12 2.38 4.66 -12.16
C GLN A 12 2.74 6.02 -11.57
N LEU A 13 2.50 6.22 -10.27
CA LEU A 13 2.87 7.45 -9.56
C LEU A 13 4.39 7.69 -9.56
N ARG A 14 5.19 6.61 -9.56
CA ARG A 14 6.65 6.65 -9.62
C ARG A 14 7.21 6.60 -11.04
N ASN A 15 6.37 6.83 -12.07
CA ASN A 15 6.76 6.82 -13.48
C ASN A 15 7.49 5.54 -13.92
N THR A 16 7.05 4.38 -13.42
CA THR A 16 7.58 3.06 -13.81
C THR A 16 6.46 2.06 -14.08
N THR A 17 6.80 0.92 -14.67
CA THR A 17 5.87 -0.18 -14.93
C THR A 17 6.11 -1.36 -13.98
N GLN A 18 5.10 -2.24 -13.84
CA GLN A 18 5.29 -3.48 -13.07
C GLN A 18 6.34 -4.41 -13.71
N LYS A 19 6.49 -4.33 -15.04
CA LYS A 19 7.49 -5.09 -15.78
C LYS A 19 8.91 -4.65 -15.40
N GLU A 20 9.18 -3.34 -15.47
CA GLU A 20 10.47 -2.77 -15.07
C GLU A 20 10.77 -3.03 -13.60
N LEU A 21 9.76 -2.93 -12.73
CA LEU A 21 9.90 -3.27 -11.32
C LEU A 21 10.25 -4.75 -11.12
N ALA A 22 9.61 -5.66 -11.85
CA ALA A 22 9.91 -7.09 -11.81
C ALA A 22 11.34 -7.38 -12.28
N GLU A 23 11.78 -6.72 -13.37
CA GLU A 23 13.15 -6.80 -13.88
C GLU A 23 14.18 -6.32 -12.84
N LYS A 24 13.95 -5.16 -12.21
CA LYS A 24 14.81 -4.62 -11.14
C LYS A 24 14.87 -5.53 -9.91
N LEU A 25 13.77 -6.21 -9.60
CA LEU A 25 13.67 -7.17 -8.49
C LEU A 25 14.28 -8.54 -8.81
N GLY A 26 14.56 -8.84 -10.08
CA GLY A 26 14.96 -10.16 -10.53
C GLY A 26 13.86 -11.22 -10.36
N VAL A 27 12.59 -10.82 -10.51
CA VAL A 27 11.42 -11.72 -10.38
C VAL A 27 10.56 -11.67 -11.64
N SER A 28 9.62 -12.62 -11.75
CA SER A 28 8.66 -12.62 -12.86
C SER A 28 7.53 -11.60 -12.67
N GLU A 29 6.93 -11.12 -13.76
CA GLU A 29 5.70 -10.32 -13.71
C GLU A 29 4.56 -11.06 -12.98
N VAL A 30 4.50 -12.39 -13.09
CA VAL A 30 3.52 -13.23 -12.38
C VAL A 30 3.69 -13.10 -10.87
N THR A 31 4.93 -12.98 -10.37
CA THR A 31 5.23 -12.73 -8.95
C THR A 31 4.65 -11.40 -8.50
N LEU A 32 4.81 -10.33 -9.30
CA LEU A 32 4.26 -8.99 -9.01
C LEU A 32 2.73 -8.97 -9.07
N SER A 33 2.13 -9.72 -9.99
CA SER A 33 0.68 -9.88 -10.07
C SER A 33 0.12 -10.62 -8.85
N ARG A 34 0.78 -11.70 -8.40
CA ARG A 34 0.42 -12.39 -7.14
C ARG A 34 0.57 -11.47 -5.94
N ALA A 35 1.65 -10.69 -5.89
CA ALA A 35 1.87 -9.74 -4.82
C ALA A 35 0.81 -8.63 -4.78
N SER A 36 0.41 -8.11 -5.95
CA SER A 36 -0.68 -7.13 -6.06
C SER A 36 -2.02 -7.68 -5.52
N ASN A 37 -2.22 -8.99 -5.61
CA ASN A 37 -3.38 -9.68 -5.06
C ASN A 37 -3.19 -10.13 -3.59
N GLY A 38 -2.15 -9.65 -2.91
CA GLY A 38 -1.88 -9.92 -1.50
C GLY A 38 -1.15 -11.23 -1.21
N ASN A 39 -0.88 -12.06 -2.23
CA ASN A 39 -0.09 -13.28 -2.07
C ASN A 39 1.39 -12.94 -2.23
N THR A 40 2.01 -12.47 -1.15
CA THR A 40 3.38 -11.99 -1.09
C THR A 40 3.98 -12.21 0.30
N SER A 41 5.27 -11.93 0.45
CA SER A 41 5.98 -11.93 1.73
C SER A 41 6.42 -10.52 2.13
N LEU A 42 6.61 -10.29 3.43
CA LEU A 42 7.13 -9.01 3.95
C LEU A 42 8.47 -8.61 3.30
N PRO A 43 9.46 -9.52 3.14
CA PRO A 43 10.72 -9.16 2.47
C PRO A 43 10.54 -8.71 1.02
N LEU A 44 9.57 -9.27 0.28
CA LEU A 44 9.30 -8.83 -1.08
C LEU A 44 8.67 -7.43 -1.10
N LEU A 45 7.77 -7.13 -0.15
CA LEU A 45 7.19 -5.80 0.00
C LEU A 45 8.23 -4.75 0.34
N GLU A 46 9.15 -5.07 1.26
CA GLU A 46 10.25 -4.19 1.63
C GLU A 46 11.16 -3.89 0.43
N LYS A 47 11.52 -4.91 -0.37
CA LYS A 47 12.29 -4.70 -1.61
C LYS A 47 11.55 -3.83 -2.62
N ILE A 48 10.23 -4.04 -2.79
CA ILE A 48 9.40 -3.22 -3.68
C ILE A 48 9.44 -1.76 -3.21
N ALA A 49 9.19 -1.51 -1.92
CA ALA A 49 9.19 -0.18 -1.35
C ALA A 49 10.55 0.52 -1.51
N ASN A 50 11.65 -0.20 -1.28
CA ASN A 50 13.00 0.31 -1.46
C ASN A 50 13.31 0.68 -2.91
N ILE A 51 12.95 -0.16 -3.89
CA ILE A 51 13.19 0.13 -5.32
C ILE A 51 12.33 1.31 -5.82
N LEU A 52 11.13 1.44 -5.28
CA LEU A 52 10.22 2.54 -5.59
C LEU A 52 10.51 3.80 -4.75
N GLU A 53 11.45 3.74 -3.79
CA GLU A 53 11.81 4.80 -2.85
C GLU A 53 10.57 5.43 -2.19
N ILE A 54 9.76 4.57 -1.56
CA ILE A 54 8.53 4.93 -0.84
C ILE A 54 8.49 4.26 0.53
N GLU A 55 7.61 4.73 1.39
CA GLU A 55 7.26 4.02 2.61
C GLU A 55 6.43 2.76 2.29
N ILE A 56 6.68 1.67 3.03
CA ILE A 56 5.99 0.40 2.80
C ILE A 56 4.47 0.53 2.95
N SER A 57 3.99 1.47 3.78
CA SER A 57 2.58 1.78 3.96
C SER A 57 1.89 2.28 2.69
N GLU A 58 2.63 2.90 1.76
CA GLU A 58 2.05 3.40 0.50
C GLU A 58 1.65 2.27 -0.46
N LEU A 59 2.17 1.05 -0.26
CA LEU A 59 1.74 -0.14 -1.00
C LEU A 59 0.33 -0.59 -0.62
N PHE A 60 -0.21 -0.09 0.50
CA PHE A 60 -1.54 -0.41 1.00
C PHE A 60 -2.54 0.66 0.59
N ALA A 61 -3.82 0.31 0.59
CA ALA A 61 -4.87 1.31 0.45
C ALA A 61 -4.83 2.25 1.67
N PRO A 62 -4.95 3.58 1.47
CA PRO A 62 -5.18 4.49 2.57
C PRO A 62 -6.41 3.98 3.30
N SER A 63 -6.30 3.86 4.62
CA SER A 63 -7.44 3.48 5.44
C SER A 63 -8.56 4.46 5.12
N SER A 64 -9.77 3.95 4.82
CA SER A 64 -10.97 4.77 4.59
C SER A 64 -11.42 5.57 5.83
N ASN A 65 -10.54 5.70 6.82
CA ASN A 65 -10.63 6.68 7.87
C ASN A 65 -10.37 8.03 7.20
N GLU A 66 -11.44 8.59 6.65
CA GLU A 66 -11.71 10.02 6.59
C GLU A 66 -10.88 10.73 7.68
N ASP A 67 -9.88 11.51 7.28
CA ASP A 67 -8.95 12.18 8.19
C ASP A 67 -9.72 12.87 9.31
N GLY A 68 -9.33 12.56 10.55
CA GLY A 68 -10.01 13.08 11.75
C GLY A 68 -11.16 12.21 12.27
N ILE A 69 -11.56 11.12 11.61
CA ILE A 69 -12.58 10.22 12.17
C ILE A 69 -11.96 9.16 13.07
N THR A 70 -12.33 9.21 14.36
CA THR A 70 -11.99 8.17 15.35
C THR A 70 -13.24 7.62 16.03
N ARG A 71 -13.15 6.44 16.62
CA ARG A 71 -14.25 5.86 17.40
C ARG A 71 -14.01 6.10 18.88
N CYS A 72 -15.04 6.52 19.59
CA CYS A 72 -15.01 6.66 21.04
C CYS A 72 -14.68 5.29 21.69
N PRO A 73 -13.59 5.16 22.46
CA PRO A 73 -13.21 3.88 23.08
C PRO A 73 -14.20 3.42 24.16
N ASN A 74 -15.07 4.31 24.64
CA ASN A 74 -16.08 4.01 25.65
C ASN A 74 -17.42 3.53 25.06
N CYS A 75 -17.88 4.12 23.95
CA CYS A 75 -19.22 3.83 23.42
C CYS A 75 -19.27 3.51 21.92
N GLY A 76 -18.14 3.60 21.19
CA GLY A 76 -18.07 3.29 19.77
C GLY A 76 -18.62 4.37 18.82
N ALA A 77 -19.08 5.52 19.34
CA ALA A 77 -19.56 6.63 18.53
C ALA A 77 -18.46 7.16 17.59
N LYS A 78 -18.84 7.58 16.37
CA LYS A 78 -17.94 8.27 15.45
C LYS A 78 -17.67 9.69 15.96
N LEU A 79 -16.39 10.08 16.00
CA LEU A 79 -15.92 11.39 16.42
C LEU A 79 -15.14 12.01 15.25
N GLU A 80 -15.45 13.25 14.88
CA GLU A 80 -14.72 14.03 13.88
C GLU A 80 -13.79 15.03 14.57
N LEU A 81 -12.49 14.93 14.33
CA LEU A 81 -11.46 15.84 14.83
C LEU A 81 -11.29 16.99 13.84
N LYS A 82 -11.57 18.21 14.31
CA LYS A 82 -11.26 19.45 13.57
C LYS A 82 -10.09 20.15 14.26
N LYS A 83 -9.11 20.61 13.48
CA LYS A 83 -8.07 21.49 13.99
C LYS A 83 -8.74 22.80 14.41
N VAL A 84 -8.58 23.17 15.68
CA VAL A 84 -8.93 24.52 16.14
C VAL A 84 -7.70 25.38 15.91
N GLU A 85 -7.85 26.41 15.08
CA GLU A 85 -6.84 27.48 14.92
C GLU A 85 -6.80 28.40 16.14
#